data_AF-A0A968JVE2-F1
#
_entry.id   AF-A0A968JVE2-F1
#
_cell.length_a   1.000
_cell.length_b   1.000
_cell.length_c   1.000
_cell.angle_alpha   90.00
_cell.angle_beta   90.00
_cell.angle_gamma   90.00
#
_symmetry.space_group_name_H-M   'P 1'
#
loop_
_entity.id
_entity.type
_entity.pdbx_description
1 polymer ?
#
loop_
_entity_poly.entity_id
_entity_poly.type
_entity_poly.pdbx_seq_one_letter_code
_entity_poly.pdbx_strand_id
1 'polypeptide(L)'
;MLFFSCFEEEKPYPPFEGEIITIDKNIGYYQSYFNLKTKEVVASNSIEEWDMGFASNEDGWAISINSAKNLFVWNSREKDLNAPIDFPQKLEWEYNNPAGYADSTAFGVWCDTS
;
A
#
# COMPACT_ATOMS: atom_id res chain seq x y z
N MET A 1 -19.25 4.62 -34.44
CA MET A 1 -19.79 3.34 -33.94
C MET A 1 -19.54 3.33 -32.44
N LEU A 2 -20.57 3.53 -31.62
CA LEU A 2 -20.48 3.52 -30.16
C LEU A 2 -20.88 2.12 -29.69
N PHE A 3 -19.95 1.38 -29.10
CA PHE A 3 -20.26 0.13 -28.42
C PHE A 3 -20.76 0.44 -27.01
N PHE A 4 -22.06 0.37 -26.81
CA PHE A 4 -22.66 0.31 -25.48
C PHE A 4 -22.58 -1.14 -25.00
N SER A 5 -21.63 -1.43 -24.10
CA SER A 5 -21.66 -2.65 -23.30
C SER A 5 -22.52 -2.35 -22.07
N CYS A 6 -23.76 -2.84 -22.03
CA CYS A 6 -24.45 -2.97 -20.75
C CYS A 6 -23.69 -4.01 -19.92
N PHE A 7 -23.34 -3.67 -18.69
CA PHE A 7 -22.89 -4.67 -17.72
C PHE A 7 -23.99 -5.74 -17.55
N GLU A 8 -23.61 -7.00 -17.37
CA GLU A 8 -24.56 -8.06 -17.05
C GLU A 8 -25.29 -7.69 -15.76
N GLU A 9 -26.61 -7.91 -15.71
CA GLU A 9 -27.39 -7.68 -14.49
C GLU A 9 -26.81 -8.52 -13.35
N GLU A 10 -26.51 -7.87 -12.23
CA GLU A 10 -25.95 -8.53 -11.06
C GLU A 10 -26.96 -9.54 -10.52
N LYS A 11 -26.63 -10.83 -10.64
CA LYS A 11 -27.43 -11.91 -10.07
C LYS A 11 -27.06 -12.03 -8.59
N PRO A 12 -28.04 -12.04 -7.66
CA PRO A 12 -27.75 -12.19 -6.25
C PRO A 12 -27.01 -13.51 -5.99
N TYR A 13 -25.87 -13.41 -5.32
CA TYR A 13 -25.13 -14.59 -4.88
C TYR A 13 -25.90 -15.27 -3.73
N PRO A 14 -26.05 -16.60 -3.73
CA PRO A 14 -26.71 -17.29 -2.62
C PRO A 14 -26.01 -17.00 -1.28
N PRO A 15 -26.73 -17.00 -0.15
CA PRO A 15 -26.13 -16.82 1.16
C PRO A 15 -24.97 -17.80 1.39
N PHE A 16 -23.90 -17.32 2.02
CA PHE A 16 -22.76 -18.16 2.34
C PHE A 16 -23.14 -19.19 3.42
N GLU A 17 -23.02 -20.47 3.09
CA GLU A 17 -23.24 -21.58 4.02
C GLU A 17 -21.89 -21.99 4.63
N GLY A 18 -21.53 -21.37 5.76
CA GLY A 18 -20.27 -21.65 6.44
C GLY A 18 -20.07 -20.84 7.71
N GLU A 19 -18.90 -20.98 8.32
CA GLU A 19 -18.50 -20.18 9.47
C GLU A 19 -18.24 -18.73 9.07
N ILE A 20 -18.92 -17.80 9.73
CA ILE A 20 -18.74 -16.36 9.54
C ILE A 20 -17.91 -15.84 10.70
N ILE A 21 -16.81 -15.18 10.38
CA ILE A 21 -15.95 -14.51 11.35
C ILE A 21 -16.07 -13.01 11.10
N THR A 22 -16.51 -12.28 12.13
CA THR A 22 -16.62 -10.83 12.09
C THR A 22 -15.37 -10.20 12.69
N ILE A 23 -14.71 -9.34 11.93
CA ILE A 23 -13.63 -8.50 12.43
C ILE A 23 -14.25 -7.18 12.89
N ASP A 24 -14.25 -6.93 14.20
CA ASP A 24 -14.88 -5.76 14.83
C ASP A 24 -14.00 -4.49 14.75
N LYS A 25 -13.45 -4.25 13.56
CA LYS A 25 -12.67 -3.06 13.21
C LYS A 25 -13.09 -2.57 11.84
N ASN A 26 -13.39 -1.27 11.77
CA ASN A 26 -13.78 -0.65 10.51
C ASN A 26 -12.56 -0.60 9.56
N ILE A 27 -12.70 -1.23 8.39
CA ILE A 27 -11.63 -1.35 7.38
C ILE A 27 -11.20 0.00 6.78
N GLY A 28 -12.01 1.05 6.94
CA GLY A 28 -11.69 2.41 6.51
C GLY A 28 -10.88 3.22 7.53
N TYR A 29 -10.72 2.72 8.77
CA TYR A 29 -9.94 3.40 9.82
C TYR A 29 -8.83 2.53 10.41
N TYR A 30 -8.90 1.21 10.23
CA TYR A 30 -7.96 0.25 10.79
C TYR A 30 -7.52 -0.76 9.73
N GLN A 31 -6.26 -1.14 9.80
CA GLN A 31 -5.76 -2.35 9.15
C GLN A 31 -5.70 -3.49 10.18
N SER A 32 -6.18 -4.67 9.81
CA SER A 32 -6.23 -5.86 10.67
C SER A 32 -5.51 -7.02 10.00
N TYR A 33 -4.63 -7.69 10.74
CA TYR A 33 -3.88 -8.86 10.29
C TYR A 33 -4.58 -10.11 10.82
N PHE A 34 -5.13 -10.92 9.91
CA PHE A 34 -5.92 -12.10 10.26
C PHE A 34 -5.18 -13.39 9.94
N ASN A 35 -5.11 -14.31 10.91
CA ASN A 35 -4.50 -15.61 10.74
C ASN A 35 -5.55 -16.65 10.34
N LEU A 36 -5.47 -17.15 9.10
CA LEU A 36 -6.42 -18.12 8.56
C LEU A 36 -6.40 -19.49 9.28
N LYS A 37 -5.29 -19.86 9.91
CA LYS A 37 -5.15 -21.12 10.63
C LYS A 37 -5.78 -21.06 12.02
N THR A 38 -5.51 -20.00 12.78
CA THR A 38 -6.07 -19.83 14.14
C THR A 38 -7.43 -19.16 14.13
N LYS A 39 -7.85 -18.58 12.99
CA LYS A 39 -9.12 -17.87 12.81
C LYS A 39 -9.26 -16.63 13.70
N GLU A 40 -8.14 -15.94 13.94
CA GLU A 40 -8.07 -14.80 14.85
C GLU A 40 -7.35 -13.61 14.22
N VAL A 41 -7.73 -12.40 14.64
CA VAL A 41 -6.96 -11.19 14.38
C VAL A 41 -5.73 -11.21 15.29
N VAL A 42 -4.54 -11.26 14.70
CA VAL A 42 -3.26 -11.33 15.44
C VAL A 42 -2.64 -9.96 15.71
N ALA A 43 -3.04 -8.95 14.95
CA ALA A 43 -2.65 -7.56 15.15
C ALA A 43 -3.64 -6.62 14.47
N SER A 44 -3.73 -5.38 14.96
CA SER A 44 -4.45 -4.30 14.30
C SER A 44 -3.85 -2.96 14.68
N ASN A 45 -3.88 -1.99 13.78
CA ASN A 45 -3.44 -0.62 14.04
C ASN A 45 -4.28 0.38 13.23
N SER A 46 -4.24 1.65 13.62
CA SER A 46 -4.86 2.72 12.83
C SER A 46 -4.17 2.83 11.47
N ILE A 47 -4.92 3.12 10.40
CA ILE A 47 -4.33 3.34 9.07
C ILE A 47 -3.39 4.54 9.03
N GLU A 48 -3.35 5.40 10.05
CA GLU A 48 -2.47 6.58 10.13
C GLU A 48 -1.22 6.36 11.01
N GLU A 49 -1.06 5.19 11.61
CA GLU A 49 -0.07 4.93 12.67
C GLU A 49 1.36 4.70 12.15
N TRP A 50 1.52 4.44 10.85
CA TRP A 50 2.81 4.17 10.22
C TRP A 50 3.06 5.11 9.03
N ASP A 51 4.31 5.37 8.71
CA ASP A 51 4.71 6.23 7.58
C ASP A 51 5.43 5.44 6.50
N MET A 52 6.39 4.60 6.89
CA MET A 52 7.23 3.82 5.98
C MET A 52 7.29 2.35 6.40
N GLY A 53 7.28 1.46 5.42
CA GLY A 53 7.48 0.03 5.58
C GLY A 53 8.77 -0.42 4.89
N PHE A 54 9.50 -1.32 5.54
CA PHE A 54 10.71 -1.92 5.01
C PHE A 54 10.48 -3.40 4.77
N ALA A 55 10.87 -3.91 3.60
CA ALA A 55 10.90 -5.34 3.34
C ALA A 55 11.77 -6.05 4.40
N SER A 56 11.29 -7.20 4.87
CA SER A 56 11.93 -7.96 5.96
C SER A 56 12.39 -9.36 5.54
N ASN A 57 12.17 -9.75 4.29
CA ASN A 57 12.73 -10.97 3.72
C ASN A 57 14.21 -10.80 3.37
N GLU A 58 14.96 -11.90 3.30
CA GLU A 58 16.42 -11.89 3.05
C GLU A 58 16.78 -11.14 1.75
N ASP A 59 15.98 -11.32 0.70
CA ASP A 59 16.16 -10.64 -0.60
C ASP A 59 15.31 -9.35 -0.75
N GLY A 60 14.77 -8.86 0.37
CA GLY A 60 13.85 -7.73 0.41
C GLY A 60 14.55 -6.39 0.28
N TRP A 61 14.31 -5.68 -0.82
CA TRP A 61 14.81 -4.30 -0.99
C TRP A 61 13.70 -3.24 -0.94
N ALA A 62 12.43 -3.62 -1.09
CA ALA A 62 11.36 -2.65 -1.27
C ALA A 62 11.14 -1.78 -0.02
N ILE A 63 11.00 -0.47 -0.24
CA ILE A 63 10.52 0.50 0.75
C ILE A 63 9.16 0.97 0.29
N SER A 64 8.17 0.92 1.18
CA SER A 64 6.81 1.40 0.94
C SER A 64 6.49 2.62 1.80
N ILE A 65 5.61 3.49 1.31
CA ILE A 65 5.01 4.57 2.09
C ILE A 65 3.54 4.26 2.39
N ASN A 66 3.02 4.88 3.44
CA ASN A 66 1.62 4.82 3.78
C ASN A 66 0.79 5.80 2.94
N SER A 67 0.23 5.29 1.84
CA SER A 67 -0.64 6.09 0.96
C SER A 67 -1.93 6.56 1.65
N ALA A 68 -2.37 5.93 2.74
CA ALA A 68 -3.55 6.39 3.49
C ALA A 68 -3.35 7.76 4.13
N LYS A 69 -2.10 8.14 4.39
CA LYS A 69 -1.73 9.46 4.92
C LYS A 69 -1.41 10.49 3.83
N ASN A 70 -1.66 10.16 2.56
CA ASN A 70 -1.25 10.98 1.41
C ASN A 70 0.24 11.33 1.47
N LEU A 71 1.09 10.34 1.77
CA LEU A 71 2.53 10.49 1.69
C LEU A 71 2.99 10.40 0.23
N PHE A 72 4.03 11.16 -0.09
CA PHE A 72 4.67 11.19 -1.40
C PHE A 72 6.18 11.27 -1.24
N VAL A 73 6.91 10.78 -2.25
CA VAL A 73 8.38 10.79 -2.26
C VAL A 73 8.86 11.62 -3.45
N TRP A 74 9.93 12.37 -3.25
CA TRP A 74 10.65 13.03 -4.33
C TRP A 74 12.14 12.73 -4.20
N ASN A 75 12.76 12.32 -5.30
CA ASN A 75 14.20 12.06 -5.34
C ASN A 75 14.96 13.36 -5.66
N SER A 76 15.58 13.95 -4.64
CA SER A 76 16.40 15.17 -4.77
C SER A 76 17.70 14.96 -5.56
N ARG A 77 18.14 13.71 -5.73
CA ARG A 77 19.44 13.28 -6.28
C ARG A 77 20.66 13.78 -5.50
N GLU A 78 20.44 14.46 -4.37
CA GLU A 78 21.49 14.86 -3.44
C GLU A 78 21.96 13.65 -2.63
N LYS A 79 23.27 13.53 -2.45
CA LYS A 79 23.92 12.43 -1.74
C LYS A 79 24.52 12.88 -0.41
N ASP A 80 24.79 14.16 -0.23
CA ASP A 80 25.20 14.73 1.06
C ASP A 80 23.96 15.09 1.88
N LEU A 81 23.73 14.33 2.96
CA LEU A 81 22.63 14.57 3.89
C LEU A 81 22.71 15.92 4.60
N ASN A 82 23.86 16.60 4.56
CA ASN A 82 24.04 17.94 5.16
C ASN A 82 23.96 19.07 4.13
N ALA A 83 23.90 18.76 2.84
CA ALA A 83 23.76 19.79 1.82
C ALA A 83 22.38 20.45 1.92
N PRO A 84 22.29 21.78 1.74
CA PRO A 84 21.00 22.43 1.67
C PRO A 84 20.20 21.87 0.49
N ILE A 85 18.94 21.53 0.72
CA ILE A 85 18.02 21.10 -0.34
C ILE A 85 17.29 22.32 -0.87
N ASP A 86 17.59 22.70 -2.10
CA ASP A 86 16.79 23.67 -2.84
C ASP A 86 15.60 22.96 -3.48
N PHE A 87 14.39 23.30 -3.05
CA PHE A 87 13.18 22.76 -3.66
C PHE A 87 12.90 23.47 -4.99
N PRO A 88 12.89 22.76 -6.13
CA PRO A 88 12.50 23.35 -7.41
C PRO A 88 11.04 23.83 -7.36
N GLN A 89 10.70 24.81 -8.20
CA GLN A 89 9.33 25.34 -8.29
C GLN A 89 8.27 24.30 -8.66
N LYS A 90 8.70 23.20 -9.29
CA LYS A 90 7.86 22.06 -9.63
C LYS A 90 8.57 20.77 -9.23
N LEU A 91 7.89 19.98 -8.41
CA LEU A 91 8.33 18.67 -7.97
C LEU A 91 7.50 17.59 -8.66
N GLU A 92 8.17 16.53 -9.07
CA GLU A 92 7.53 15.31 -9.53
C GLU A 92 7.47 14.35 -8.34
N TRP A 93 6.28 14.28 -7.74
CA TRP A 93 6.02 13.45 -6.56
C TRP A 93 5.61 12.05 -6.99
N GLU A 94 6.29 11.07 -6.42
CA GLU A 94 6.02 9.65 -6.61
C GLU A 94 5.17 9.09 -5.46
N TYR A 95 4.36 8.09 -5.76
CA TYR A 95 3.51 7.38 -4.81
C TYR A 95 3.53 5.88 -5.11
N ASN A 96 3.18 5.07 -4.11
CA ASN A 96 3.12 3.63 -4.30
C ASN A 96 1.99 3.24 -5.25
N ASN A 97 2.24 2.24 -6.10
CA ASN A 97 1.18 1.59 -6.85
C ASN A 97 0.15 0.99 -5.87
N PRO A 98 -1.15 1.30 -6.00
CA PRO A 98 -2.18 0.82 -5.09
C PRO A 98 -2.37 -0.71 -5.12
N ALA A 99 -1.86 -1.39 -6.15
CA ALA A 99 -1.82 -2.85 -6.21
C ALA A 99 -0.80 -3.48 -5.24
N GLY A 100 0.10 -2.68 -4.63
CA GLY A 100 1.04 -3.14 -3.61
C GLY A 100 2.24 -3.93 -4.17
N TYR A 101 2.57 -3.78 -5.45
CA TYR A 101 3.73 -4.45 -6.05
C TYR A 101 5.04 -3.87 -5.55
N ALA A 102 5.96 -4.75 -5.13
CA ALA A 102 7.27 -4.39 -4.61
C ALA A 102 8.19 -3.71 -5.64
N ASP A 103 7.97 -3.96 -6.93
CA ASP A 103 8.71 -3.34 -8.04
C ASP A 103 8.17 -1.95 -8.44
N SER A 104 7.08 -1.52 -7.81
CA SER A 104 6.31 -0.33 -8.16
C SER A 104 6.06 0.57 -6.94
N THR A 105 7.06 0.71 -6.07
CA THR A 105 7.01 1.64 -4.93
C THR A 105 7.51 3.02 -5.33
N ALA A 106 7.15 4.04 -4.54
CA ALA A 106 7.58 5.43 -4.75
C ALA A 106 9.11 5.61 -4.69
N PHE A 107 9.84 4.64 -4.12
CA PHE A 107 11.30 4.66 -4.03
C PHE A 107 11.98 4.05 -5.25
N GLY A 108 11.27 3.23 -6.04
CA GLY A 108 11.88 2.47 -7.13
C GLY A 108 13.09 1.63 -6.68
N VAL A 109 13.97 1.28 -7.61
CA VAL A 109 15.23 0.61 -7.30
C VAL A 109 16.21 1.64 -6.71
N TRP A 110 16.41 1.59 -5.40
CA TRP A 110 17.23 2.55 -4.65
C TRP A 110 18.58 1.98 -4.18
N CYS A 111 18.77 0.67 -4.28
CA CYS A 111 20.01 -0.02 -3.95
C CYS A 111 20.49 -0.88 -5.13
N ASP A 112 21.78 -1.19 -5.13
CA ASP A 112 22.33 -2.17 -6.06
C ASP A 112 21.85 -3.57 -5.64
N THR A 113 21.04 -4.20 -6.49
CA THR A 113 20.49 -5.54 -6.28
C THR A 113 21.28 -6.63 -7.04
N SER A 114 22.52 -6.31 -7.46
CA SER A 114 23.43 -7.16 -8.24
C SER A 114 24.51 -7.84 -7.40
#